data_AF-A0A318H7W4-F1
#
_entry.id   AF-A0A318H7W4-F1
#
_cell.length_a   1.000
_cell.length_b   1.000
_cell.length_c   1.000
_cell.angle_alpha   90.00
_cell.angle_beta   90.00
_cell.angle_gamma   90.00
#
_symmetry.space_group_name_H-M   'P 1'
#
loop_
_entity.id
_entity.type
_entity.pdbx_description
1 polymer ?
#
loop_
_entity_poly.entity_id
_entity_poly.type
_entity_poly.pdbx_seq_one_letter_code
_entity_poly.pdbx_strand_id
1 'polypeptide(L)'
;MNPELTTLALCLAGLLILSVLLRQARRGGVPPGPARAAWPVAPSTPAGTTPVPQEPAPRARHFRDTLDQALQRGERHLGGQAVVDLTAETLHQPWPLREAERRSGLTRRLWRVQGDCHLPHAMRFNGEVLAHGQIVTAPGGLYHALMAGSRLHLARRCHLHTWGHAGQVDIEGGARLWGTVSADHAMLVAAGVEFHHLSAPVLRFTGDWWPAGTALAGAVVAPDEQEGVSWDPVARRGDAWRSARFAPLRSWQGSLFGRADLSLGEGSEVHGHLRARGELTLKAGTVVHGNVLAAGEIFLAPGCRVSGHLISETAVHIAEGCVIGRGDPPITVRAPRVDIDPGAVVLGEVWSGSRRMPPRALPGRPPAPADGLQAADPEVRRLGTLVGPWWLDLPAAPWQASQAGQRLLVAGSLDIPPLHAWQGELEVRGDLGIGAGSRCLGAVRADGDLQIAAGALVLGDLHCGRTLQLAAGSRIGGSMHAGSAIHIGPGCTLGTPDQPVRISAPVVSIAQGVVLHGEVIATDSGRTVGTLADPLPPEPQAQESLWADTALMESED
;
A
#
# COMPACT_ATOMS: atom_id res chain seq x y z
N MET A 1 -21.19 71.53 -50.19
CA MET A 1 -21.09 70.10 -49.81
C MET A 1 -22.07 69.86 -48.68
N ASN A 2 -23.00 68.92 -48.84
CA ASN A 2 -24.08 68.68 -47.88
C ASN A 2 -23.57 67.80 -46.72
N PRO A 3 -23.53 68.28 -45.46
CA PRO A 3 -23.00 67.53 -44.32
C PRO A 3 -23.78 66.24 -44.02
N GLU A 4 -25.03 66.14 -44.47
CA GLU A 4 -25.82 64.91 -44.34
C GLU A 4 -25.30 63.78 -45.23
N LEU A 5 -24.78 64.11 -46.43
CA LEU A 5 -24.19 63.11 -47.32
C LEU A 5 -22.85 62.58 -46.78
N THR A 6 -22.10 63.41 -46.06
CA THR A 6 -20.82 63.00 -45.44
C THR A 6 -21.04 62.04 -44.27
N THR A 7 -22.09 62.29 -43.47
CA THR A 7 -22.46 61.42 -42.34
C THR A 7 -22.96 60.06 -42.82
N LEU A 8 -23.77 60.04 -43.89
CA LEU A 8 -24.29 58.81 -44.48
C LEU A 8 -23.17 57.97 -45.13
N ALA A 9 -22.19 58.62 -45.76
CA ALA A 9 -21.00 57.95 -46.30
C ALA A 9 -20.11 57.33 -45.21
N LEU A 10 -19.93 58.00 -44.07
CA LEU A 10 -19.18 57.46 -42.92
C LEU A 10 -19.90 56.27 -42.27
N CYS A 11 -21.23 56.32 -42.14
CA CYS A 11 -22.02 55.19 -41.63
C CYS A 11 -21.95 53.96 -42.56
N LEU A 12 -22.02 54.17 -43.88
CA LEU A 12 -21.88 53.09 -44.86
C LEU A 12 -20.46 52.49 -44.87
N ALA A 13 -19.42 53.31 -44.72
CA ALA A 13 -18.05 52.85 -44.57
C ALA A 13 -17.86 52.01 -43.28
N GLY A 14 -18.46 52.44 -42.16
CA GLY A 14 -18.45 51.69 -40.91
C GLY A 14 -19.14 50.33 -41.01
N LEU A 15 -20.30 50.26 -41.69
CA LEU A 15 -21.02 49.01 -41.92
C LEU A 15 -20.26 48.05 -42.84
N LEU A 16 -19.56 48.58 -43.86
CA LEU A 16 -18.68 47.79 -44.73
C LEU A 16 -17.51 47.20 -43.96
N ILE A 17 -16.83 48.00 -43.12
CA ILE A 17 -15.73 47.54 -42.27
C ILE A 17 -16.20 46.46 -41.29
N LEU A 18 -17.35 46.66 -40.64
CA LEU A 18 -17.94 45.67 -39.73
C LEU A 18 -18.30 44.37 -40.46
N SER A 19 -18.81 44.45 -41.70
CA SER A 19 -19.13 43.26 -42.51
C SER A 19 -17.89 42.46 -42.92
N VAL A 20 -16.76 43.14 -43.18
CA VAL A 20 -15.47 42.51 -43.51
C VAL A 20 -14.87 41.85 -42.28
N LEU A 21 -14.93 42.51 -41.12
CA LEU A 21 -14.46 41.93 -39.84
C LEU A 21 -15.29 40.71 -39.43
N LEU A 22 -16.62 40.75 -39.61
CA LEU A 22 -17.48 39.60 -39.35
C LEU A 22 -17.25 38.44 -40.33
N ARG A 23 -16.88 38.73 -41.59
CA ARG A 23 -16.45 37.69 -42.55
C ARG A 23 -15.08 37.12 -42.24
N GLN A 24 -14.14 37.92 -41.71
CA GLN A 24 -12.84 37.41 -41.27
C GLN A 24 -12.96 36.56 -39.99
N ALA A 25 -13.83 36.93 -39.05
CA ALA A 25 -14.15 36.13 -37.87
C ALA A 25 -14.79 34.77 -38.22
N ARG A 26 -15.56 34.69 -39.31
CA ARG A 26 -16.14 33.43 -39.82
C ARG A 26 -15.17 32.58 -40.66
N ARG A 27 -14.04 33.15 -41.12
CA ARG A 27 -13.03 32.45 -41.93
C ARG A 27 -11.74 32.13 -41.18
N GLY A 28 -11.59 32.60 -39.94
CA GLY A 28 -10.52 32.21 -39.02
C GLY A 28 -10.72 30.80 -38.49
N GLY A 29 -10.53 29.80 -39.36
CA GLY A 29 -10.24 28.44 -38.92
C GLY A 29 -8.94 28.48 -38.12
N VAL A 30 -9.05 28.26 -36.82
CA VAL A 30 -7.91 28.07 -35.92
C VAL A 30 -7.10 26.87 -36.45
N PRO A 31 -5.78 27.00 -36.71
CA PRO A 31 -4.97 25.84 -37.08
C PRO A 31 -5.01 24.83 -35.93
N PRO A 32 -5.09 23.51 -36.20
CA PRO A 32 -5.08 22.52 -35.13
C PRO A 32 -3.75 22.61 -34.38
N GLY A 33 -3.81 23.03 -33.12
CA GLY A 33 -2.70 22.87 -32.19
C GLY A 33 -2.36 21.39 -32.01
N PRO A 34 -1.14 21.06 -31.53
CA PRO A 34 -0.74 19.67 -31.34
C PRO A 34 -1.77 18.95 -30.47
N ALA A 35 -2.24 17.80 -30.96
CA ALA A 35 -3.27 17.00 -30.35
C ALA A 35 -2.98 16.80 -28.85
N ARG A 36 -3.76 17.47 -27.99
CA ARG A 36 -3.88 17.06 -26.60
C ARG A 36 -4.43 15.65 -26.64
N ALA A 37 -3.63 14.67 -26.24
CA ALA A 37 -4.08 13.32 -26.02
C ALA A 37 -5.28 13.38 -25.06
N ALA A 38 -6.47 13.23 -25.62
CA ALA A 38 -7.68 13.03 -24.85
C ALA A 38 -7.48 11.75 -24.05
N TRP A 39 -7.76 11.82 -22.75
CA TRP A 39 -7.89 10.62 -21.94
C TRP A 39 -8.88 9.68 -22.64
N PRO A 40 -8.53 8.40 -22.92
CA PRO A 40 -9.54 7.46 -23.36
C PRO A 40 -10.57 7.33 -22.22
N VAL A 41 -11.78 7.79 -22.48
CA VAL A 41 -12.97 7.42 -21.72
C VAL A 41 -13.21 5.95 -22.06
N ALA A 42 -12.73 5.04 -21.21
CA ALA A 42 -13.12 3.64 -21.31
C ALA A 42 -14.60 3.53 -20.99
N PRO A 43 -15.42 2.88 -21.84
CA PRO A 43 -16.80 2.56 -21.49
C PRO A 43 -16.81 1.63 -20.28
N SER A 44 -17.63 1.98 -19.29
CA SER A 44 -17.91 1.18 -18.10
C SER A 44 -18.52 -0.16 -18.51
N THR A 45 -17.65 -1.14 -18.72
CA THR A 45 -18.03 -2.55 -18.83
C THR A 45 -17.91 -3.13 -17.42
N PRO A 46 -18.92 -3.85 -16.90
CA PRO A 46 -18.86 -4.40 -15.56
C PRO A 46 -17.71 -5.40 -15.49
N ALA A 47 -16.66 -5.02 -14.76
CA ALA A 47 -15.57 -5.93 -14.45
C ALA A 47 -16.17 -7.18 -13.81
N GLY A 48 -15.83 -8.35 -14.36
CA GLY A 48 -16.18 -9.64 -13.78
C GLY A 48 -15.87 -9.61 -12.29
N THR A 49 -16.89 -9.90 -11.48
CA THR A 49 -16.82 -9.99 -10.03
C THR A 49 -15.73 -11.00 -9.67
N THR A 50 -14.54 -10.49 -9.42
CA THR A 50 -13.56 -11.15 -8.57
C THR A 50 -14.26 -11.35 -7.22
N PRO A 51 -14.19 -12.54 -6.62
CA PRO A 51 -14.85 -12.78 -5.35
C PRO A 51 -14.31 -11.76 -4.35
N VAL A 52 -15.19 -10.87 -3.89
CA VAL A 52 -14.91 -9.98 -2.77
C VAL A 52 -14.36 -10.87 -1.65
N PRO A 53 -13.17 -10.59 -1.10
CA PRO A 53 -12.66 -11.33 0.04
C PRO A 53 -13.77 -11.37 1.09
N GLN A 54 -14.21 -12.57 1.47
CA GLN A 54 -15.32 -12.72 2.41
C GLN A 54 -15.08 -11.81 3.60
N GLU A 55 -16.08 -11.00 3.91
CA GLU A 55 -16.08 -10.16 5.09
C GLU A 55 -15.76 -11.06 6.32
N PRO A 56 -15.00 -10.55 7.29
CA PRO A 56 -14.59 -11.31 8.48
C PRO A 56 -15.77 -11.85 9.29
N ALA A 57 -16.90 -11.14 9.31
CA ALA A 57 -18.11 -11.57 10.01
C ALA A 57 -18.68 -12.89 9.42
N PRO A 58 -18.87 -13.04 8.10
CA PRO A 58 -19.18 -14.33 7.48
C PRO A 58 -18.23 -15.46 7.87
N ARG A 59 -16.92 -15.22 7.92
CA ARG A 59 -15.95 -16.27 8.28
C ARG A 59 -16.10 -16.71 9.73
N ALA A 60 -16.18 -15.77 10.66
CA ALA A 60 -16.37 -16.08 12.08
C ALA A 60 -17.70 -16.82 12.32
N ARG A 61 -18.80 -16.33 11.72
CA ARG A 61 -20.12 -16.97 11.80
C ARG A 61 -20.11 -18.37 11.20
N HIS A 62 -19.47 -18.55 10.04
CA HIS A 62 -19.33 -19.87 9.43
C HIS A 62 -18.54 -20.85 10.32
N PHE A 63 -17.45 -20.38 10.94
CA PHE A 63 -16.70 -21.19 11.89
C PHE A 63 -17.56 -21.59 13.09
N ARG A 64 -18.28 -20.64 13.71
CA ARG A 64 -19.24 -20.94 14.79
C ARG A 64 -20.23 -22.01 14.39
N ASP A 65 -20.92 -21.79 13.27
CA ASP A 65 -21.99 -22.68 12.86
C ASP A 65 -21.43 -24.09 12.55
N THR A 66 -20.22 -24.17 11.99
CA THR A 66 -19.51 -25.44 11.76
C THR A 66 -19.14 -26.13 13.07
N LEU A 67 -18.59 -25.40 14.04
CA LEU A 67 -18.18 -25.92 15.34
C LEU A 67 -19.38 -26.40 16.17
N ASP A 68 -20.45 -25.61 16.20
CA ASP A 68 -21.71 -25.95 16.88
C ASP A 68 -22.33 -27.21 16.27
N GLN A 69 -22.38 -27.32 14.94
CA GLN A 69 -22.89 -28.51 14.26
C GLN A 69 -22.04 -29.77 14.54
N ALA A 70 -20.71 -29.66 14.54
CA ALA A 70 -19.82 -30.78 14.85
C ALA A 70 -20.06 -31.31 16.27
N LEU A 71 -20.20 -30.40 17.24
CA LEU A 71 -20.48 -30.76 18.63
C LEU A 71 -21.88 -31.35 18.83
N GLN A 72 -22.90 -30.86 18.11
CA GLN A 72 -24.24 -31.46 18.10
C GLN A 72 -24.22 -32.90 17.59
N ARG A 73 -23.31 -33.23 16.66
CA ARG A 73 -23.10 -34.61 16.17
C ARG A 73 -22.23 -35.45 17.10
N GLY A 74 -21.75 -34.90 18.21
CA GLY A 74 -20.86 -35.58 19.16
C GLY A 74 -19.41 -35.69 18.68
N GLU A 75 -19.01 -34.94 17.65
CA GLU A 75 -17.64 -34.94 17.14
C GLU A 75 -16.71 -34.28 18.15
N ARG A 76 -15.59 -34.95 18.46
CA ARG A 76 -14.54 -34.41 19.35
C ARG A 76 -13.35 -33.82 18.60
N HIS A 77 -13.39 -33.86 17.28
CA HIS A 77 -12.34 -33.34 16.41
C HIS A 77 -12.97 -32.64 15.21
N LEU A 78 -12.38 -31.52 14.79
CA LEU A 78 -12.77 -30.78 13.59
C LEU A 78 -11.49 -30.40 12.85
N GLY A 79 -11.40 -30.76 11.55
CA GLY A 79 -10.19 -30.51 10.75
C GLY A 79 -8.91 -31.14 11.32
N GLY A 80 -9.03 -32.28 12.02
CA GLY A 80 -7.90 -32.94 12.68
C GLY A 80 -7.47 -32.31 14.02
N GLN A 81 -8.11 -31.23 14.46
CA GLN A 81 -7.86 -30.60 15.77
C GLN A 81 -8.88 -31.09 16.79
N ALA A 82 -8.42 -31.44 17.99
CA ALA A 82 -9.32 -31.80 19.09
C ALA A 82 -10.11 -30.57 19.54
N VAL A 83 -11.41 -30.77 19.80
CA VAL A 83 -12.34 -29.75 20.29
C VAL A 83 -12.51 -29.89 21.79
N VAL A 84 -12.51 -28.76 22.49
CA VAL A 84 -12.82 -28.66 23.93
C VAL A 84 -14.08 -27.81 24.07
N ASP A 85 -15.13 -28.38 24.65
CA ASP A 85 -16.36 -27.67 24.94
C ASP A 85 -16.44 -27.39 26.45
N LEU A 86 -16.36 -26.11 26.83
CA LEU A 86 -16.51 -25.62 28.20
C LEU A 86 -17.97 -25.22 28.42
N THR A 87 -18.72 -26.12 29.05
CA THR A 87 -20.12 -25.92 29.43
C THR A 87 -20.24 -25.00 30.64
N ALA A 88 -21.46 -24.53 30.93
CA ALA A 88 -21.76 -23.72 32.11
C ALA A 88 -21.25 -24.35 33.43
N GLU A 89 -21.30 -25.68 33.54
CA GLU A 89 -20.85 -26.43 34.72
C GLU A 89 -19.33 -26.43 34.89
N THR A 90 -18.58 -26.31 33.79
CA THR A 90 -17.12 -26.40 33.78
C THR A 90 -16.42 -25.04 33.69
N LEU A 91 -17.16 -23.97 33.39
CA LEU A 91 -16.66 -22.59 33.31
C LEU A 91 -15.97 -22.09 34.59
N HIS A 92 -16.43 -22.56 35.76
CA HIS A 92 -15.86 -22.18 37.06
C HIS A 92 -14.63 -23.00 37.46
N GLN A 93 -14.30 -24.05 36.69
CA GLN A 93 -13.13 -24.88 36.95
C GLN A 93 -11.89 -24.31 36.25
N PRO A 94 -10.68 -24.66 36.72
CA PRO A 94 -9.46 -24.34 35.99
C PRO A 94 -9.52 -24.86 34.55
N TRP A 95 -8.94 -24.11 33.61
CA TRP A 95 -8.90 -24.51 32.21
C TRP A 95 -8.36 -25.94 32.07
N PRO A 96 -9.08 -26.86 31.38
CA PRO A 96 -8.74 -28.28 31.28
C PRO A 96 -7.59 -28.52 30.29
N LEU A 97 -6.44 -27.92 30.60
CA LEU A 97 -5.20 -28.02 29.87
C LEU A 97 -4.56 -29.38 30.11
N ARG A 98 -3.97 -29.96 29.06
CA ARG A 98 -3.13 -31.15 29.18
C ARG A 98 -1.79 -30.75 29.78
N GLU A 99 -1.09 -31.71 30.39
CA GLU A 99 0.21 -31.46 30.99
C GLU A 99 1.26 -30.97 29.97
N ALA A 100 1.20 -31.46 28.73
CA ALA A 100 2.04 -30.96 27.65
C ALA A 100 1.73 -29.49 27.28
N GLU A 101 0.47 -29.05 27.35
CA GLU A 101 0.08 -27.67 27.07
C GLU A 101 0.49 -26.74 28.21
N ARG A 102 0.32 -27.17 29.47
CA ARG A 102 0.83 -26.44 30.64
C ARG A 102 2.34 -26.23 30.57
N ARG A 103 3.10 -27.29 30.24
CA ARG A 103 4.56 -27.21 30.11
C ARG A 103 5.03 -26.34 28.94
N SER A 104 4.33 -26.37 27.82
CA SER A 104 4.72 -25.61 26.62
C SER A 104 4.15 -24.20 26.56
N GLY A 105 3.14 -23.88 27.37
CA GLY A 105 2.36 -22.63 27.25
C GLY A 105 1.66 -22.51 25.90
N LEU A 106 1.30 -23.64 25.27
CA LEU A 106 0.73 -23.69 23.92
C LEU A 106 -0.40 -24.71 23.84
N THR A 107 -1.55 -24.29 23.31
CA THR A 107 -2.64 -25.18 22.91
C THR A 107 -2.93 -25.06 21.41
N ARG A 108 -3.12 -26.21 20.75
CA ARG A 108 -3.52 -26.30 19.33
C ARG A 108 -4.97 -26.79 19.17
N ARG A 109 -5.67 -26.96 20.29
CA ARG A 109 -7.07 -27.42 20.33
C ARG A 109 -8.00 -26.28 19.96
N LEU A 110 -9.17 -26.62 19.42
CA LEU A 110 -10.27 -25.70 19.24
C LEU A 110 -11.04 -25.60 20.54
N TRP A 111 -11.45 -24.39 20.92
CA TRP A 111 -12.12 -24.14 22.18
C TRP A 111 -13.49 -23.53 21.93
N ARG A 112 -14.53 -24.16 22.46
CA ARG A 112 -15.87 -23.59 22.57
C ARG A 112 -16.16 -23.31 24.03
N VAL A 113 -16.73 -22.15 24.31
CA VAL A 113 -17.09 -21.73 25.65
C VAL A 113 -18.54 -21.25 25.67
N GLN A 114 -19.40 -21.86 26.48
CA GLN A 114 -20.83 -21.56 26.53
C GLN A 114 -21.20 -20.20 27.12
N GLY A 115 -20.24 -19.52 27.77
CA GLY A 115 -20.47 -18.25 28.41
C GLY A 115 -19.26 -17.33 28.28
N ASP A 116 -19.07 -16.52 29.30
CA ASP A 116 -17.96 -15.59 29.42
C ASP A 116 -16.66 -16.32 29.78
N CYS A 117 -15.52 -15.87 29.24
CA CYS A 117 -14.24 -16.44 29.62
C CYS A 117 -13.10 -15.42 29.67
N HIS A 118 -12.18 -15.69 30.60
CA HIS A 118 -10.87 -15.07 30.67
C HIS A 118 -9.84 -16.08 30.20
N LEU A 119 -9.10 -15.75 29.14
CA LEU A 119 -8.06 -16.62 28.63
C LEU A 119 -6.87 -16.63 29.60
N PRO A 120 -6.27 -17.80 29.88
CA PRO A 120 -5.21 -17.93 30.86
C PRO A 120 -3.96 -17.17 30.45
N HIS A 121 -3.28 -16.59 31.45
CA HIS A 121 -1.97 -15.98 31.28
C HIS A 121 -0.93 -17.00 30.81
N ALA A 122 0.10 -16.51 30.11
CA ALA A 122 1.22 -17.32 29.60
C ALA A 122 0.80 -18.50 28.69
N MET A 123 -0.41 -18.48 28.13
CA MET A 123 -0.90 -19.48 27.19
C MET A 123 -1.04 -18.88 25.79
N ARG A 124 -0.55 -19.62 24.80
CA ARG A 124 -0.69 -19.33 23.38
C ARG A 124 -1.78 -20.22 22.81
N PHE A 125 -2.78 -19.62 22.16
CA PHE A 125 -3.87 -20.34 21.52
C PHE A 125 -3.63 -20.37 20.03
N ASN A 126 -3.01 -21.45 19.54
CA ASN A 126 -2.83 -21.69 18.11
C ASN A 126 -4.07 -22.30 17.44
N GLY A 127 -5.02 -22.82 18.23
CA GLY A 127 -6.36 -23.14 17.75
C GLY A 127 -7.32 -21.97 17.93
N GLU A 128 -8.45 -22.03 17.24
CA GLU A 128 -9.49 -21.00 17.30
C GLU A 128 -10.28 -21.11 18.62
N VAL A 129 -10.61 -19.95 19.20
CA VAL A 129 -11.39 -19.86 20.44
C VAL A 129 -12.70 -19.17 20.15
N LEU A 130 -13.79 -19.84 20.50
CA LEU A 130 -15.14 -19.33 20.42
C LEU A 130 -15.76 -19.28 21.81
N ALA A 131 -16.34 -18.14 22.16
CA ALA A 131 -17.19 -17.99 23.34
C ALA A 131 -18.54 -17.43 22.93
N HIS A 132 -19.63 -18.00 23.46
CA HIS A 132 -20.97 -17.45 23.27
C HIS A 132 -21.18 -16.14 24.06
N GLY A 133 -20.41 -15.93 25.13
CA GLY A 133 -20.38 -14.70 25.90
C GLY A 133 -19.24 -13.77 25.50
N GLN A 134 -18.62 -13.14 26.49
CA GLN A 134 -17.44 -12.29 26.31
C GLN A 134 -16.13 -13.10 26.33
N ILE A 135 -15.12 -12.62 25.61
CA ILE A 135 -13.73 -13.08 25.74
C ILE A 135 -12.90 -11.93 26.27
N VAL A 136 -12.20 -12.17 27.37
CA VAL A 136 -11.14 -11.29 27.88
C VAL A 136 -9.81 -12.01 27.70
N THR A 137 -8.97 -11.45 26.82
CA THR A 137 -7.62 -11.97 26.60
C THR A 137 -6.65 -11.59 27.72
N ALA A 138 -5.56 -12.33 27.85
CA ALA A 138 -4.49 -12.01 28.78
C ALA A 138 -3.50 -11.02 28.14
N PRO A 139 -2.91 -10.08 28.92
CA PRO A 139 -1.85 -9.22 28.43
C PRO A 139 -0.68 -10.02 27.85
N GLY A 140 -0.17 -9.62 26.68
CA GLY A 140 0.91 -10.34 26.00
C GLY A 140 0.52 -11.69 25.39
N GLY A 141 -0.77 -12.07 25.41
CA GLY A 141 -1.25 -13.33 24.86
C GLY A 141 -1.09 -13.42 23.34
N LEU A 142 -0.89 -14.64 22.83
CA LEU A 142 -0.84 -14.91 21.39
C LEU A 142 -2.05 -15.76 21.00
N TYR A 143 -2.82 -15.29 20.03
CA TYR A 143 -4.09 -15.88 19.62
C TYR A 143 -4.11 -16.07 18.11
N HIS A 144 -4.52 -17.26 17.67
CA HIS A 144 -4.72 -17.53 16.24
C HIS A 144 -5.98 -16.81 15.75
N ALA A 145 -7.12 -17.18 16.30
CA ALA A 145 -8.40 -16.56 16.01
C ALA A 145 -9.34 -16.55 17.22
N LEU A 146 -10.17 -15.51 17.34
CA LEU A 146 -11.08 -15.30 18.47
C LEU A 146 -12.48 -14.91 17.98
N MET A 147 -13.51 -15.56 18.51
CA MET A 147 -14.91 -15.17 18.34
C MET A 147 -15.59 -15.04 19.69
N ALA A 148 -16.12 -13.86 20.01
CA ALA A 148 -17.00 -13.66 21.16
C ALA A 148 -18.43 -13.38 20.68
N GLY A 149 -19.44 -13.90 21.36
CA GLY A 149 -20.83 -13.63 21.01
C GLY A 149 -21.27 -12.20 21.36
N SER A 150 -20.70 -11.62 22.43
CA SER A 150 -21.01 -10.27 22.89
C SER A 150 -19.84 -9.32 22.74
N ARG A 151 -18.77 -9.50 23.53
CA ARG A 151 -17.66 -8.56 23.64
C ARG A 151 -16.32 -9.28 23.57
N LEU A 152 -15.40 -8.76 22.76
CA LEU A 152 -14.01 -9.22 22.70
C LEU A 152 -13.09 -8.12 23.22
N HIS A 153 -12.43 -8.38 24.34
CA HIS A 153 -11.42 -7.51 24.92
C HIS A 153 -10.02 -8.04 24.63
N LEU A 154 -9.32 -7.34 23.75
CA LEU A 154 -7.92 -7.57 23.37
C LEU A 154 -7.01 -6.76 24.29
N ALA A 155 -6.42 -7.41 25.29
CA ALA A 155 -5.60 -6.79 26.32
C ALA A 155 -4.27 -6.28 25.77
N ARG A 156 -3.59 -5.44 26.57
CA ARG A 156 -2.32 -4.81 26.18
C ARG A 156 -1.32 -5.81 25.61
N ARG A 157 -0.69 -5.42 24.50
CA ARG A 157 0.40 -6.19 23.86
C ARG A 157 0.00 -7.62 23.44
N CYS A 158 -1.29 -7.92 23.30
CA CYS A 158 -1.70 -9.19 22.73
C CYS A 158 -1.41 -9.23 21.22
N HIS A 159 -1.30 -10.43 20.66
CA HIS A 159 -1.17 -10.63 19.23
C HIS A 159 -2.31 -11.49 18.71
N LEU A 160 -2.92 -11.06 17.61
CA LEU A 160 -3.98 -11.79 16.91
C LEU A 160 -3.55 -12.03 15.46
N HIS A 161 -3.42 -13.30 15.08
CA HIS A 161 -2.79 -13.67 13.81
C HIS A 161 -3.73 -13.64 12.61
N THR A 162 -4.95 -14.17 12.71
CA THR A 162 -5.78 -14.40 11.51
C THR A 162 -7.08 -13.62 11.51
N TRP A 163 -7.92 -13.79 12.52
CA TRP A 163 -9.18 -13.08 12.59
C TRP A 163 -9.74 -12.94 14.00
N GLY A 164 -10.52 -11.88 14.23
CA GLY A 164 -11.22 -11.61 15.49
C GLY A 164 -12.62 -11.07 15.21
N HIS A 165 -13.63 -11.53 15.93
CA HIS A 165 -15.00 -11.03 15.76
C HIS A 165 -15.80 -11.01 17.07
N ALA A 166 -16.62 -9.97 17.25
CA ALA A 166 -17.60 -9.88 18.32
C ALA A 166 -18.73 -8.90 18.01
N GLY A 167 -19.73 -8.79 18.89
CA GLY A 167 -20.69 -7.68 18.84
C GLY A 167 -20.00 -6.33 19.06
N GLN A 168 -19.15 -6.25 20.09
CA GLN A 168 -18.27 -5.12 20.38
C GLN A 168 -16.83 -5.59 20.60
N VAL A 169 -15.85 -4.81 20.12
CA VAL A 169 -14.43 -5.11 20.29
C VAL A 169 -13.74 -3.94 21.00
N ASP A 170 -12.97 -4.21 22.05
CA ASP A 170 -12.06 -3.22 22.62
C ASP A 170 -10.63 -3.73 22.54
N ILE A 171 -9.73 -2.84 22.15
CA ILE A 171 -8.33 -3.14 21.88
C ILE A 171 -7.48 -2.20 22.72
N GLU A 172 -6.77 -2.76 23.69
CA GLU A 172 -5.86 -2.00 24.53
C GLU A 172 -4.51 -1.75 23.83
N GLY A 173 -3.73 -0.83 24.41
CA GLY A 173 -2.54 -0.29 23.76
C GLY A 173 -1.45 -1.33 23.50
N GLY A 174 -0.75 -1.17 22.38
CA GLY A 174 0.37 -2.01 21.98
C GLY A 174 -0.01 -3.38 21.39
N ALA A 175 -1.30 -3.67 21.18
CA ALA A 175 -1.72 -4.91 20.53
C ALA A 175 -1.29 -4.96 19.05
N ARG A 176 -1.05 -6.16 18.53
CA ARG A 176 -0.68 -6.40 17.13
C ARG A 176 -1.68 -7.32 16.44
N LEU A 177 -2.37 -6.80 15.44
CA LEU A 177 -3.50 -7.44 14.77
C LEU A 177 -3.14 -7.67 13.31
N TRP A 178 -2.42 -8.76 13.05
CA TRP A 178 -2.02 -9.15 11.69
C TRP A 178 -3.22 -9.64 10.86
N GLY A 179 -4.24 -10.11 11.56
CA GLY A 179 -5.49 -10.58 11.01
C GLY A 179 -6.49 -9.47 10.69
N THR A 180 -7.70 -9.90 10.32
CA THR A 180 -8.86 -9.00 10.27
C THR A 180 -9.61 -9.00 11.59
N VAL A 181 -9.93 -7.83 12.11
CA VAL A 181 -10.78 -7.70 13.30
C VAL A 181 -12.07 -7.00 12.94
N SER A 182 -13.21 -7.57 13.31
CA SER A 182 -14.51 -6.96 13.05
C SER A 182 -15.44 -6.92 14.26
N ALA A 183 -16.36 -5.96 14.24
CA ALA A 183 -17.42 -5.83 15.23
C ALA A 183 -18.78 -5.57 14.57
N ASP A 184 -19.85 -6.14 15.12
CA ASP A 184 -21.22 -5.87 14.62
C ASP A 184 -21.71 -4.45 14.98
N HIS A 185 -21.18 -3.84 16.04
CA HIS A 185 -21.67 -2.55 16.56
C HIS A 185 -20.61 -1.47 16.62
N ALA A 186 -19.52 -1.72 17.36
CA ALA A 186 -18.48 -0.71 17.58
C ALA A 186 -17.14 -1.35 17.95
N MET A 187 -16.07 -0.61 17.67
CA MET A 187 -14.72 -0.93 18.08
C MET A 187 -14.07 0.25 18.79
N LEU A 188 -13.45 -0.01 19.93
CA LEU A 188 -12.58 0.94 20.62
C LEU A 188 -11.12 0.51 20.43
N VAL A 189 -10.28 1.38 19.89
CA VAL A 189 -8.88 1.09 19.57
C VAL A 189 -7.97 2.04 20.34
N ALA A 190 -7.14 1.52 21.22
CA ALA A 190 -6.19 2.33 21.98
C ALA A 190 -4.95 2.71 21.15
N ALA A 191 -4.19 3.68 21.67
CA ALA A 191 -2.94 4.12 21.07
C ALA A 191 -1.90 2.99 20.98
N GLY A 192 -1.09 3.02 19.91
CA GLY A 192 -0.01 2.07 19.68
C GLY A 192 -0.47 0.68 19.22
N VAL A 193 -1.74 0.52 18.82
CA VAL A 193 -2.21 -0.71 18.18
C VAL A 193 -1.71 -0.75 16.74
N GLU A 194 -1.06 -1.85 16.36
CA GLU A 194 -0.71 -2.15 14.97
C GLU A 194 -1.79 -3.06 14.39
N PHE A 195 -2.32 -2.75 13.20
CA PHE A 195 -3.37 -3.55 12.57
C PHE A 195 -3.17 -3.65 11.06
N HIS A 196 -3.88 -4.60 10.43
CA HIS A 196 -3.97 -4.73 8.97
C HIS A 196 -5.38 -4.40 8.45
N HIS A 197 -6.43 -4.88 9.12
CA HIS A 197 -7.81 -4.58 8.74
C HIS A 197 -8.73 -4.53 9.95
N LEU A 198 -9.43 -3.40 10.12
CA LEU A 198 -10.48 -3.18 11.11
C LEU A 198 -11.80 -2.86 10.39
N SER A 199 -12.89 -3.48 10.82
CA SER A 199 -14.23 -3.26 10.24
C SER A 199 -15.29 -3.20 11.34
N ALA A 200 -15.94 -2.06 11.48
CA ALA A 200 -17.11 -1.90 12.34
C ALA A 200 -17.96 -0.71 11.87
N PRO A 201 -19.27 -0.66 12.19
CA PRO A 201 -20.07 0.54 11.92
C PRO A 201 -19.46 1.81 12.53
N VAL A 202 -18.80 1.67 13.68
CA VAL A 202 -18.11 2.77 14.37
C VAL A 202 -16.76 2.28 14.89
N LEU A 203 -15.67 2.84 14.37
CA LEU A 203 -14.31 2.69 14.89
C LEU A 203 -13.93 3.97 15.62
N ARG A 204 -13.61 3.87 16.92
CA ARG A 204 -13.14 5.00 17.72
C ARG A 204 -11.71 4.74 18.18
N PHE A 205 -10.81 5.64 17.83
CA PHE A 205 -9.43 5.61 18.28
C PHE A 205 -9.35 6.42 19.57
N THR A 206 -9.13 5.76 20.71
CA THR A 206 -9.29 6.38 22.02
C THR A 206 -8.16 7.38 22.31
N GLY A 207 -8.57 8.57 22.74
CA GLY A 207 -7.78 9.74 23.13
C GLY A 207 -8.70 10.72 23.86
N ASP A 208 -8.14 11.74 24.50
CA ASP A 208 -8.93 12.81 25.10
C ASP A 208 -9.75 13.49 23.99
N TRP A 209 -11.04 13.17 23.95
CA TRP A 209 -11.99 13.73 23.00
C TRP A 209 -12.10 15.24 23.24
N TRP A 210 -11.70 16.05 22.27
CA TRP A 210 -12.04 17.47 22.22
C TRP A 210 -13.22 17.68 21.26
N PRO A 211 -14.31 18.36 21.67
CA PRO A 211 -15.40 18.66 20.75
C PRO A 211 -14.91 19.60 19.64
N ALA A 212 -15.16 19.17 18.40
CA ALA A 212 -14.82 19.87 17.18
C ALA A 212 -15.11 21.38 17.20
N GLY A 213 -14.17 22.16 16.68
CA GLY A 213 -14.39 23.54 16.30
C GLY A 213 -15.60 23.66 15.37
N THR A 214 -16.39 24.71 15.58
CA THR A 214 -17.52 25.09 14.74
C THR A 214 -17.00 25.32 13.32
N ALA A 215 -17.61 24.68 12.32
CA ALA A 215 -17.34 24.99 10.92
C ALA A 215 -17.57 26.49 10.70
N LEU A 216 -16.50 27.22 10.42
CA LEU A 216 -16.59 28.62 10.03
C LEU A 216 -17.11 28.65 8.59
N ALA A 217 -18.32 29.17 8.39
CA ALA A 217 -18.90 29.30 7.06
C ALA A 217 -18.05 30.25 6.22
N GLY A 218 -17.30 29.69 5.28
CA GLY A 218 -16.60 30.42 4.23
C GLY A 218 -17.56 30.95 3.18
N ALA A 219 -17.20 32.03 2.48
CA ALA A 219 -17.92 32.43 1.29
C ALA A 219 -17.78 31.32 0.22
N VAL A 220 -18.88 30.99 -0.46
CA VAL A 220 -18.85 30.07 -1.59
C VAL A 220 -18.16 30.77 -2.76
N VAL A 221 -16.90 30.45 -2.99
CA VAL A 221 -16.07 31.01 -4.05
C VAL A 221 -15.39 29.87 -4.79
N ALA A 222 -15.70 29.76 -6.08
CA ALA A 222 -15.07 28.76 -6.94
C ALA A 222 -13.55 28.96 -7.00
N PRO A 223 -12.76 27.87 -7.10
CA PRO A 223 -11.36 27.94 -7.47
C PRO A 223 -11.13 28.77 -8.74
N ASP A 224 -10.04 29.52 -8.79
CA ASP A 224 -9.70 30.34 -9.95
C ASP A 224 -8.33 30.01 -10.57
N GLU A 225 -8.00 30.68 -11.68
CA GLU A 225 -6.74 30.48 -12.40
C GLU A 225 -5.51 30.95 -11.60
N GLN A 226 -5.67 31.91 -10.67
CA GLN A 226 -4.57 32.38 -9.83
C GLN A 226 -4.11 31.27 -8.87
N GLU A 227 -5.05 30.46 -8.42
CA GLU A 227 -4.81 29.24 -7.62
C GLU A 227 -4.26 28.06 -8.47
N GLY A 228 -4.06 28.25 -9.78
CA GLY A 228 -3.53 27.24 -10.69
C GLY A 228 -4.57 26.21 -11.13
N VAL A 229 -5.86 26.57 -11.03
CA VAL A 229 -6.99 25.71 -11.36
C VAL A 229 -7.69 26.25 -12.59
N SER A 230 -7.88 25.39 -13.58
CA SER A 230 -8.85 25.64 -14.64
C SER A 230 -10.21 25.17 -14.16
N TRP A 231 -11.12 26.11 -13.88
CA TRP A 231 -12.47 25.79 -13.39
C TRP A 231 -13.51 25.83 -14.51
N ASP A 232 -14.25 24.74 -14.67
CA ASP A 232 -15.47 24.66 -15.48
C ASP A 232 -16.69 24.86 -14.57
N PRO A 233 -17.36 26.03 -14.62
CA PRO A 233 -18.52 26.31 -13.77
C PRO A 233 -19.76 25.51 -14.15
N VAL A 234 -19.86 25.05 -15.40
CA VAL A 234 -20.99 24.25 -15.89
C VAL A 234 -20.85 22.81 -15.44
N ALA A 235 -19.66 22.23 -15.66
CA ALA A 235 -19.37 20.87 -15.21
C ALA A 235 -19.10 20.77 -13.69
N ARG A 236 -18.95 21.91 -13.00
CA ARG A 236 -18.54 21.99 -11.59
C ARG A 236 -17.29 21.17 -11.35
N ARG A 237 -16.28 21.43 -12.17
CA ARG A 237 -15.05 20.65 -12.22
C ARG A 237 -13.86 21.58 -12.31
N GLY A 238 -12.91 21.40 -11.39
CA GLY A 238 -11.60 22.04 -11.45
C GLY A 238 -10.53 21.04 -11.87
N ASP A 239 -9.65 21.45 -12.78
CA ASP A 239 -8.42 20.72 -13.09
C ASP A 239 -7.22 21.60 -12.69
N ALA A 240 -6.52 21.22 -11.62
CA ALA A 240 -5.29 21.86 -11.17
C ALA A 240 -4.09 21.26 -11.90
N TRP A 241 -3.43 22.07 -12.72
CA TRP A 241 -2.34 21.61 -13.60
C TRP A 241 -0.94 21.70 -12.96
N ARG A 242 -0.84 22.41 -11.83
CA ARG A 242 0.32 22.53 -10.94
C ARG A 242 -0.13 22.27 -9.50
N SER A 243 0.79 22.26 -8.55
CA SER A 243 0.41 22.18 -7.14
C SER A 243 -0.47 23.40 -6.79
N ALA A 244 -1.65 23.14 -6.24
CA ALA A 244 -2.65 24.16 -5.93
C ALA A 244 -2.80 24.30 -4.42
N ARG A 245 -2.81 25.55 -3.94
CA ARG A 245 -2.97 25.89 -2.54
C ARG A 245 -4.14 26.85 -2.41
N PHE A 246 -5.17 26.42 -1.70
CA PHE A 246 -6.37 27.21 -1.46
C PHE A 246 -6.21 28.00 -0.16
N ALA A 247 -6.72 29.23 -0.16
CA ALA A 247 -6.80 30.03 1.04
C ALA A 247 -7.71 29.36 2.11
N PRO A 248 -7.58 29.74 3.39
CA PRO A 248 -8.53 29.34 4.42
C PRO A 248 -9.97 29.77 4.11
N LEU A 249 -10.95 29.09 4.71
CA LEU A 249 -12.37 29.41 4.65
C LEU A 249 -12.92 29.49 3.21
N ARG A 250 -12.38 28.65 2.31
CA ARG A 250 -12.86 28.53 0.95
C ARG A 250 -13.98 27.51 0.90
N SER A 251 -15.14 27.88 0.37
CA SER A 251 -16.22 26.95 0.10
C SER A 251 -16.49 26.85 -1.39
N TRP A 252 -16.66 25.65 -1.95
CA TRP A 252 -17.11 25.51 -3.34
C TRP A 252 -17.90 24.23 -3.59
N GLN A 253 -18.61 24.22 -4.72
CA GLN A 253 -19.36 23.08 -5.20
C GLN A 253 -18.77 22.56 -6.51
N GLY A 254 -18.28 21.33 -6.49
CA GLY A 254 -17.68 20.66 -7.63
C GLY A 254 -16.46 19.83 -7.28
N SER A 255 -16.07 18.94 -8.19
CA SER A 255 -14.92 18.06 -8.00
C SER A 255 -13.63 18.72 -8.47
N LEU A 256 -12.53 18.46 -7.76
CA LEU A 256 -11.21 19.02 -8.07
C LEU A 256 -10.21 17.89 -8.35
N PHE A 257 -9.52 18.00 -9.48
CA PHE A 257 -8.53 17.05 -9.95
C PHE A 257 -7.16 17.72 -10.07
N GLY A 258 -6.24 17.38 -9.18
CA GLY A 258 -4.85 17.83 -9.17
C GLY A 258 -3.92 16.88 -9.91
N ARG A 259 -3.13 17.43 -10.84
CA ARG A 259 -2.02 16.72 -11.50
C ARG A 259 -0.75 16.65 -10.64
N ALA A 260 -0.68 17.45 -9.59
CA ALA A 260 0.36 17.48 -8.58
C ALA A 260 -0.30 17.54 -7.19
N ASP A 261 0.22 18.34 -6.26
CA ASP A 261 -0.28 18.40 -4.89
C ASP A 261 -1.50 19.31 -4.76
N LEU A 262 -2.40 18.97 -3.84
CA LEU A 262 -3.54 19.81 -3.46
C LEU A 262 -3.45 20.13 -1.96
N SER A 263 -3.48 21.40 -1.61
CA SER A 263 -3.52 21.85 -0.21
C SER A 263 -4.73 22.75 0.02
N LEU A 264 -5.63 22.33 0.90
CA LEU A 264 -6.81 23.10 1.27
C LEU A 264 -6.55 23.88 2.55
N GLY A 265 -6.94 25.16 2.54
CA GLY A 265 -6.81 26.03 3.70
C GLY A 265 -7.71 25.62 4.87
N GLU A 266 -7.37 26.10 6.06
CA GLU A 266 -8.13 25.84 7.30
C GLU A 266 -9.61 26.21 7.14
N GLY A 267 -10.50 25.37 7.66
CA GLY A 267 -11.95 25.59 7.62
C GLY A 267 -12.57 25.64 6.22
N SER A 268 -11.85 25.19 5.19
CA SER A 268 -12.41 25.08 3.83
C SER A 268 -13.50 24.01 3.75
N GLU A 269 -14.48 24.19 2.88
CA GLU A 269 -15.59 23.27 2.66
C GLU A 269 -15.71 22.90 1.17
N VAL A 270 -15.71 21.61 0.87
CA VAL A 270 -15.76 21.10 -0.50
C VAL A 270 -16.97 20.24 -0.70
N HIS A 271 -17.86 20.63 -1.62
CA HIS A 271 -18.96 19.78 -2.07
C HIS A 271 -18.60 19.08 -3.39
N GLY A 272 -17.84 18.00 -3.30
CA GLY A 272 -17.39 17.23 -4.45
C GLY A 272 -16.23 16.29 -4.12
N HIS A 273 -15.74 15.59 -5.14
CA HIS A 273 -14.61 14.68 -5.00
C HIS A 273 -13.30 15.44 -5.11
N LEU A 274 -12.31 15.05 -4.31
CA LEU A 274 -10.93 15.52 -4.42
C LEU A 274 -10.07 14.37 -4.94
N ARG A 275 -9.27 14.65 -5.98
CA ARG A 275 -8.28 13.70 -6.47
C ARG A 275 -6.96 14.41 -6.71
N ALA A 276 -5.87 13.92 -6.13
CA ALA A 276 -4.51 14.39 -6.40
C ALA A 276 -3.64 13.28 -6.98
N ARG A 277 -2.70 13.60 -7.87
CA ARG A 277 -1.60 12.70 -8.24
C ARG A 277 -0.41 12.83 -7.29
N GLY A 278 -0.21 14.02 -6.71
CA GLY A 278 0.77 14.22 -5.65
C GLY A 278 0.13 14.02 -4.28
N GLU A 279 0.59 14.82 -3.33
CA GLU A 279 0.06 14.83 -1.98
C GLU A 279 -1.27 15.59 -1.88
N LEU A 280 -2.10 15.21 -0.91
CA LEU A 280 -3.36 15.89 -0.61
C LEU A 280 -3.39 16.27 0.87
N THR A 281 -3.29 17.57 1.15
CA THR A 281 -3.31 18.12 2.50
C THR A 281 -4.62 18.84 2.78
N LEU A 282 -5.38 18.39 3.77
CA LEU A 282 -6.52 19.09 4.34
C LEU A 282 -6.10 19.73 5.67
N LYS A 283 -6.13 21.06 5.76
CA LYS A 283 -5.80 21.78 7.00
C LYS A 283 -6.94 21.69 8.02
N ALA A 284 -6.68 22.21 9.23
CA ALA A 284 -7.55 22.03 10.37
C ALA A 284 -9.01 22.43 10.06
N GLY A 285 -9.96 21.64 10.57
CA GLY A 285 -11.39 21.90 10.37
C GLY A 285 -11.90 21.86 8.93
N THR A 286 -11.10 21.43 7.94
CA THR A 286 -11.58 21.27 6.55
C THR A 286 -12.66 20.20 6.46
N VAL A 287 -13.73 20.50 5.71
CA VAL A 287 -14.86 19.60 5.47
C VAL A 287 -14.91 19.21 3.98
N VAL A 288 -14.97 17.92 3.69
CA VAL A 288 -15.11 17.40 2.33
C VAL A 288 -16.34 16.50 2.24
N HIS A 289 -17.33 16.96 1.48
CA HIS A 289 -18.52 16.22 1.11
C HIS A 289 -18.29 15.42 -0.17
N GLY A 290 -17.44 14.40 -0.08
CA GLY A 290 -17.13 13.54 -1.21
C GLY A 290 -15.96 12.60 -0.92
N ASN A 291 -15.48 11.96 -1.97
CA ASN A 291 -14.35 11.04 -1.91
C ASN A 291 -13.04 11.81 -2.00
N VAL A 292 -12.03 11.37 -1.27
CA VAL A 292 -10.69 11.93 -1.25
C VAL A 292 -9.73 10.84 -1.71
N LEU A 293 -9.09 11.07 -2.86
CA LEU A 293 -8.15 10.13 -3.47
C LEU A 293 -6.81 10.81 -3.72
N ALA A 294 -5.71 10.15 -3.40
CA ALA A 294 -4.37 10.62 -3.77
C ALA A 294 -3.50 9.45 -4.22
N ALA A 295 -2.62 9.67 -5.20
CA ALA A 295 -1.53 8.72 -5.43
C ALA A 295 -0.38 8.96 -4.43
N GLY A 296 -0.12 10.21 -4.05
CA GLY A 296 0.74 10.55 -2.92
C GLY A 296 0.02 10.43 -1.56
N GLU A 297 0.64 10.99 -0.54
CA GLU A 297 0.15 10.90 0.84
C GLU A 297 -1.08 11.79 1.04
N ILE A 298 -1.96 11.38 1.96
CA ILE A 298 -3.09 12.20 2.40
C ILE A 298 -2.87 12.61 3.84
N PHE A 299 -2.89 13.92 4.09
CA PHE A 299 -2.80 14.50 5.43
C PHE A 299 -4.13 15.14 5.81
N LEU A 300 -4.76 14.63 6.87
CA LEU A 300 -5.90 15.26 7.51
C LEU A 300 -5.43 15.89 8.83
N ALA A 301 -5.41 17.22 8.88
CA ALA A 301 -5.11 17.96 10.10
C ALA A 301 -6.28 17.88 11.12
N PRO A 302 -6.09 18.36 12.36
CA PRO A 302 -7.09 18.18 13.42
C PRO A 302 -8.50 18.66 13.05
N GLY A 303 -9.51 17.88 13.44
CA GLY A 303 -10.91 18.23 13.26
C GLY A 303 -11.45 18.17 11.83
N CYS A 304 -10.71 17.62 10.86
CA CYS A 304 -11.21 17.42 9.50
C CYS A 304 -12.43 16.49 9.45
N ARG A 305 -13.32 16.72 8.49
CA ARG A 305 -14.49 15.87 8.24
C ARG A 305 -14.54 15.44 6.79
N VAL A 306 -14.54 14.15 6.53
CA VAL A 306 -14.63 13.61 5.15
C VAL A 306 -15.81 12.67 5.09
N SER A 307 -16.81 12.93 4.24
CA SER A 307 -18.01 12.09 4.20
C SER A 307 -17.88 10.84 3.32
N GLY A 308 -16.92 10.80 2.39
CA GLY A 308 -16.73 9.71 1.44
C GLY A 308 -15.49 8.85 1.72
N HIS A 309 -15.12 8.03 0.74
CA HIS A 309 -13.95 7.15 0.83
C HIS A 309 -12.65 7.96 0.87
N LEU A 310 -11.67 7.44 1.61
CA LEU A 310 -10.33 8.01 1.75
C LEU A 310 -9.30 7.00 1.27
N ILE A 311 -8.71 7.23 0.09
CA ILE A 311 -7.83 6.24 -0.55
C ILE A 311 -6.51 6.91 -0.96
N SER A 312 -5.40 6.40 -0.43
CA SER A 312 -4.05 6.74 -0.89
C SER A 312 -3.34 5.51 -1.47
N GLU A 313 -2.49 5.73 -2.47
CA GLU A 313 -1.57 4.69 -2.95
C GLU A 313 -0.30 4.57 -2.09
N THR A 314 -0.10 5.45 -1.10
CA THR A 314 1.12 5.50 -0.25
C THR A 314 0.79 5.53 1.24
N ALA A 315 0.27 6.64 1.76
CA ALA A 315 -0.03 6.82 3.18
C ALA A 315 -1.24 7.72 3.43
N VAL A 316 -1.92 7.46 4.55
CA VAL A 316 -2.99 8.31 5.09
C VAL A 316 -2.64 8.64 6.54
N HIS A 317 -2.61 9.93 6.86
CA HIS A 317 -2.41 10.45 8.21
C HIS A 317 -3.70 11.13 8.66
N ILE A 318 -4.26 10.65 9.77
CA ILE A 318 -5.53 11.13 10.33
C ILE A 318 -5.24 11.72 11.71
N ALA A 319 -5.24 13.04 11.81
CA ALA A 319 -5.01 13.71 13.08
C ALA A 319 -6.22 13.62 14.04
N GLU A 320 -6.01 14.07 15.27
CA GLU A 320 -7.00 14.05 16.33
C GLU A 320 -8.33 14.74 15.94
N GLY A 321 -9.44 14.21 16.46
CA GLY A 321 -10.78 14.76 16.26
C GLY A 321 -11.32 14.68 14.82
N CYS A 322 -10.61 14.04 13.90
CA CYS A 322 -11.12 13.80 12.55
C CYS A 322 -12.32 12.83 12.57
N VAL A 323 -13.31 13.12 11.72
CA VAL A 323 -14.48 12.23 11.52
C VAL A 323 -14.56 11.86 10.05
N ILE A 324 -14.45 10.56 9.76
CA ILE A 324 -14.47 10.03 8.41
C ILE A 324 -15.70 9.14 8.25
N GLY A 325 -16.51 9.44 7.24
CA GLY A 325 -17.82 8.89 7.00
C GLY A 325 -18.94 9.75 7.57
N ARG A 326 -20.16 9.50 7.12
CA ARG A 326 -21.39 10.14 7.62
C ARG A 326 -22.39 9.13 8.22
N GLY A 327 -21.99 7.88 8.36
CA GLY A 327 -22.89 6.75 8.58
C GLY A 327 -23.20 6.03 7.26
N ASP A 328 -24.16 5.11 7.30
CA ASP A 328 -24.54 4.19 6.23
C ASP A 328 -24.68 4.86 4.83
N PRO A 329 -23.99 4.38 3.77
CA PRO A 329 -23.13 3.20 3.69
C PRO A 329 -21.77 3.33 4.40
N PRO A 330 -21.22 2.23 4.94
CA PRO A 330 -19.89 2.25 5.55
C PRO A 330 -18.85 2.72 4.53
N ILE A 331 -17.94 3.58 4.97
CA ILE A 331 -16.87 4.09 4.12
C ILE A 331 -15.61 3.24 4.26
N THR A 332 -14.68 3.43 3.34
CA THR A 332 -13.38 2.75 3.37
C THR A 332 -12.27 3.78 3.47
N VAL A 333 -11.41 3.62 4.47
CA VAL A 333 -10.10 4.24 4.55
C VAL A 333 -9.06 3.20 4.12
N ARG A 334 -8.25 3.49 3.11
CA ARG A 334 -7.28 2.53 2.58
C ARG A 334 -5.98 3.19 2.14
N ALA A 335 -4.87 2.67 2.64
CA ALA A 335 -3.53 2.96 2.14
C ALA A 335 -2.54 1.87 2.57
N PRO A 336 -1.37 1.76 1.92
CA PRO A 336 -0.29 0.92 2.43
C PRO A 336 0.10 1.24 3.87
N ARG A 337 0.07 2.52 4.27
CA ARG A 337 0.25 2.96 5.66
C ARG A 337 -0.92 3.84 6.08
N VAL A 338 -1.49 3.57 7.25
CA VAL A 338 -2.53 4.41 7.85
C VAL A 338 -2.11 4.73 9.29
N ASP A 339 -1.79 5.99 9.54
CA ASP A 339 -1.50 6.50 10.88
C ASP A 339 -2.72 7.26 11.39
N ILE A 340 -3.20 6.91 12.58
CA ILE A 340 -4.41 7.50 13.16
C ILE A 340 -4.10 7.97 14.57
N ASP A 341 -4.26 9.27 14.79
CA ASP A 341 -4.09 9.88 16.09
C ASP A 341 -5.28 9.59 17.03
N PRO A 342 -5.05 9.60 18.35
CA PRO A 342 -6.10 9.51 19.34
C PRO A 342 -7.23 10.52 19.10
N GLY A 343 -8.48 10.11 19.32
CA GLY A 343 -9.67 10.95 19.17
C GLY A 343 -10.32 10.92 17.78
N ALA A 344 -9.69 10.30 16.78
CA ALA A 344 -10.30 10.12 15.46
C ALA A 344 -11.43 9.08 15.47
N VAL A 345 -12.41 9.28 14.57
CA VAL A 345 -13.55 8.38 14.37
C VAL A 345 -13.68 8.03 12.89
N VAL A 346 -13.76 6.73 12.61
CA VAL A 346 -14.02 6.20 11.25
C VAL A 346 -15.31 5.39 11.27
N LEU A 347 -16.24 5.69 10.37
CA LEU A 347 -17.51 5.01 10.25
C LEU A 347 -17.46 3.99 9.10
N GLY A 348 -16.87 2.82 9.36
CA GLY A 348 -16.71 1.75 8.37
C GLY A 348 -15.40 0.97 8.51
N GLU A 349 -14.66 0.87 7.43
CA GLU A 349 -13.47 0.02 7.34
C GLU A 349 -12.18 0.81 7.26
N VAL A 350 -11.12 0.30 7.91
CA VAL A 350 -9.76 0.81 7.80
C VAL A 350 -8.83 -0.32 7.38
N TRP A 351 -8.14 -0.11 6.26
CA TRP A 351 -7.16 -1.02 5.68
C TRP A 351 -5.78 -0.36 5.68
N SER A 352 -4.85 -0.97 6.41
CA SER A 352 -3.43 -0.66 6.40
C SER A 352 -2.68 -1.86 5.82
N GLY A 353 -1.67 -1.61 5.00
CA GLY A 353 -0.86 -2.65 4.38
C GLY A 353 -1.22 -2.93 2.92
N SER A 354 -0.19 -3.31 2.17
CA SER A 354 -0.29 -3.68 0.76
C SER A 354 -0.96 -5.05 0.62
N ARG A 355 -2.29 -5.10 0.68
CA ARG A 355 -3.01 -6.35 0.44
C ARG A 355 -2.91 -6.75 -1.05
N ARG A 356 -1.86 -7.48 -1.43
CA ARG A 356 -1.98 -8.51 -2.46
C ARG A 356 -2.25 -9.82 -1.74
N MET A 357 -3.49 -10.28 -1.87
CA MET A 357 -3.89 -11.64 -1.53
C MET A 357 -2.89 -12.62 -2.21
N PRO A 358 -2.39 -13.66 -1.53
CA PRO A 358 -1.55 -14.65 -2.22
C PRO A 358 -2.37 -15.26 -3.37
N PRO A 359 -1.78 -15.47 -4.57
CA PRO A 359 -2.50 -16.14 -5.64
C PRO A 359 -2.88 -17.53 -5.16
N ARG A 360 -4.18 -17.79 -5.09
CA ARG A 360 -4.71 -19.15 -4.98
C ARG A 360 -4.22 -19.91 -6.21
N ALA A 361 -3.39 -20.93 -6.01
CA ALA A 361 -2.91 -21.79 -7.09
C ALA A 361 -4.12 -22.38 -7.83
N LEU A 362 -4.34 -21.94 -9.07
CA LEU A 362 -5.19 -22.64 -10.02
C LEU A 362 -4.30 -23.61 -10.82
N PRO A 363 -4.72 -24.86 -11.07
CA PRO A 363 -3.94 -25.79 -11.86
C PRO A 363 -3.91 -25.36 -13.34
N GLY A 364 -2.71 -25.21 -13.87
CA GLY A 364 -2.29 -25.44 -15.27
C GLY A 364 -3.13 -24.85 -16.40
N ARG A 365 -2.66 -23.74 -17.00
CA ARG A 365 -2.92 -23.43 -18.41
C ARG A 365 -1.58 -23.20 -19.13
N PRO A 366 -1.30 -23.89 -20.26
CA PRO A 366 -0.04 -23.72 -20.98
C PRO A 366 0.02 -22.37 -21.74
N PRO A 367 1.22 -21.79 -21.93
CA PRO A 367 1.40 -20.49 -22.57
C PRO A 367 1.29 -20.58 -24.10
N ALA A 368 0.72 -19.54 -24.70
CA ALA A 368 0.76 -19.29 -26.15
C ALA A 368 1.99 -18.41 -26.50
N PRO A 369 2.53 -18.50 -27.73
CA PRO A 369 3.80 -17.89 -28.10
C PRO A 369 3.68 -16.39 -28.39
N ALA A 370 4.79 -15.69 -28.15
CA ALA A 370 4.97 -14.26 -28.35
C ALA A 370 5.51 -13.98 -29.76
N ASP A 371 5.04 -12.88 -30.37
CA ASP A 371 5.76 -12.20 -31.44
C ASP A 371 5.64 -10.68 -31.32
N GLY A 372 6.81 -10.06 -31.15
CA GLY A 372 7.31 -8.87 -31.85
C GLY A 372 6.59 -7.52 -31.66
N LEU A 373 7.31 -6.55 -31.09
CA LEU A 373 7.27 -5.19 -31.65
C LEU A 373 8.52 -4.35 -31.35
N GLN A 374 8.79 -3.50 -32.34
CA GLN A 374 10.02 -2.81 -32.70
C GLN A 374 10.30 -1.52 -31.92
N ALA A 375 11.49 -0.99 -32.22
CA ALA A 375 12.31 0.02 -31.56
C ALA A 375 11.77 1.48 -31.52
N ALA A 376 12.51 2.24 -30.70
CA ALA A 376 12.41 3.61 -30.19
C ALA A 376 12.45 4.78 -31.20
N ASP A 377 12.10 6.00 -30.71
CA ASP A 377 13.02 7.16 -30.73
C ASP A 377 12.64 8.25 -29.68
N PRO A 378 13.58 9.13 -29.22
CA PRO A 378 13.55 9.89 -27.97
C PRO A 378 13.44 11.41 -28.14
N GLU A 379 13.14 12.12 -27.04
CA GLU A 379 13.75 13.42 -26.76
C GLU A 379 13.59 13.77 -25.26
N VAL A 380 14.70 14.13 -24.61
CA VAL A 380 14.84 15.24 -23.63
C VAL A 380 16.17 15.06 -22.88
N ARG A 381 17.09 16.01 -23.10
CA ARG A 381 18.26 16.28 -22.24
C ARG A 381 18.03 17.63 -21.54
N ARG A 382 18.23 17.64 -20.22
CA ARG A 382 19.15 18.52 -19.44
C ARG A 382 18.57 18.83 -18.06
N LEU A 383 19.28 18.42 -17.01
CA LEU A 383 19.34 19.15 -15.75
C LEU A 383 20.80 19.14 -15.26
N GLY A 384 21.32 20.34 -14.98
CA GLY A 384 22.63 20.57 -14.40
C GLY A 384 22.54 20.81 -12.89
N THR A 385 23.39 20.09 -12.16
CA THR A 385 24.23 20.48 -10.99
C THR A 385 23.75 21.46 -9.92
N LEU A 386 23.89 21.01 -8.65
CA LEU A 386 24.44 21.62 -7.41
C LEU A 386 23.67 21.01 -6.19
N VAL A 387 24.19 20.49 -5.06
CA VAL A 387 25.46 20.51 -4.27
C VAL A 387 25.54 19.17 -3.47
N GLY A 388 26.73 18.63 -3.17
CA GLY A 388 26.97 17.21 -2.78
C GLY A 388 26.97 16.82 -1.28
N PRO A 389 27.16 15.51 -0.98
CA PRO A 389 28.20 15.05 -0.03
C PRO A 389 28.86 13.67 -0.35
N TRP A 390 29.99 13.35 0.31
CA TRP A 390 30.78 12.09 0.43
C TRP A 390 31.24 11.27 -0.80
N TRP A 391 30.71 11.49 -2.00
CA TRP A 391 31.20 10.87 -3.25
C TRP A 391 32.53 11.41 -3.81
N LEU A 392 33.17 12.38 -3.13
CA LEU A 392 34.30 13.15 -3.66
C LEU A 392 35.70 12.59 -3.30
N ASP A 393 35.79 11.56 -2.44
CA ASP A 393 37.07 10.91 -2.10
C ASP A 393 37.28 9.60 -2.89
N LEU A 394 37.17 9.67 -4.21
CA LEU A 394 37.62 8.59 -5.09
C LEU A 394 38.64 9.14 -6.09
N PRO A 395 39.84 8.55 -6.20
CA PRO A 395 40.87 9.04 -7.10
C PRO A 395 40.35 9.03 -8.54
N ALA A 396 40.40 10.21 -9.16
CA ALA A 396 40.11 10.39 -10.58
C ALA A 396 41.21 9.71 -11.40
N ALA A 397 41.01 8.45 -11.77
CA ALA A 397 41.64 7.86 -12.94
C ALA A 397 40.66 7.98 -14.14
N PRO A 398 41.14 7.91 -15.40
CA PRO A 398 40.33 8.17 -16.59
C PRO A 398 39.72 6.86 -17.12
N TRP A 399 38.40 6.78 -17.23
CA TRP A 399 37.72 5.56 -17.71
C TRP A 399 36.67 5.99 -18.73
N GLN A 400 36.63 5.29 -19.86
CA GLN A 400 35.77 5.60 -20.99
C GLN A 400 34.30 5.34 -20.62
N ALA A 401 33.55 6.42 -20.41
CA ALA A 401 32.10 6.36 -20.27
C ALA A 401 31.49 5.83 -21.58
N SER A 402 30.93 4.62 -21.55
CA SER A 402 30.00 4.19 -22.58
C SER A 402 28.72 5.02 -22.45
N GLN A 403 28.63 6.06 -23.27
CA GLN A 403 27.47 6.93 -23.55
C GLN A 403 26.63 7.37 -22.33
N ALA A 404 27.07 8.44 -21.67
CA ALA A 404 26.29 9.14 -20.66
C ALA A 404 24.97 9.70 -21.23
N GLY A 405 23.85 9.19 -20.70
CA GLY A 405 22.52 9.81 -20.81
C GLY A 405 21.43 8.98 -21.47
N GLN A 406 21.62 7.68 -21.70
CA GLN A 406 20.59 6.83 -22.28
C GLN A 406 20.01 5.84 -21.27
N ARG A 407 18.68 5.70 -21.29
CA ARG A 407 18.00 4.52 -20.77
C ARG A 407 18.37 3.36 -21.69
N LEU A 408 19.04 2.34 -21.15
CA LEU A 408 19.34 1.11 -21.88
C LEU A 408 18.27 0.08 -21.57
N LEU A 409 17.53 -0.33 -22.59
CA LEU A 409 16.59 -1.45 -22.51
C LEU A 409 17.24 -2.71 -23.10
N VAL A 410 17.42 -3.75 -22.29
CA VAL A 410 17.92 -5.06 -22.70
C VAL A 410 16.77 -6.06 -22.68
N ALA A 411 16.48 -6.67 -23.83
CA ALA A 411 15.35 -7.59 -23.99
C ALA A 411 15.57 -8.98 -23.35
N GLY A 412 16.80 -9.32 -22.99
CA GLY A 412 17.18 -10.58 -22.32
C GLY A 412 17.86 -10.33 -20.98
N SER A 413 18.64 -11.30 -20.52
CA SER A 413 19.51 -11.14 -19.35
C SER A 413 20.77 -10.33 -19.71
N LEU A 414 21.34 -9.65 -18.72
CA LEU A 414 22.54 -8.84 -18.86
C LEU A 414 23.48 -9.09 -17.69
N ASP A 415 24.76 -9.36 -17.98
CA ASP A 415 25.82 -9.36 -16.97
C ASP A 415 26.77 -8.19 -17.22
N ILE A 416 26.83 -7.27 -16.26
CA ILE A 416 27.84 -6.22 -16.21
C ILE A 416 29.10 -6.85 -15.59
N PRO A 417 30.24 -6.88 -16.29
CA PRO A 417 31.43 -7.52 -15.76
C PRO A 417 31.98 -6.76 -14.52
N PRO A 418 32.85 -7.39 -13.70
CA PRO A 418 33.50 -6.73 -12.58
C PRO A 418 34.24 -5.46 -12.99
N LEU A 419 34.36 -4.51 -12.06
CA LEU A 419 35.07 -3.23 -12.22
C LEU A 419 34.58 -2.36 -13.38
N HIS A 420 33.34 -2.56 -13.84
CA HIS A 420 32.73 -1.75 -14.89
C HIS A 420 31.94 -0.59 -14.30
N ALA A 421 31.90 0.53 -15.02
CA ALA A 421 31.07 1.67 -14.68
C ALA A 421 29.92 1.80 -15.68
N TRP A 422 28.70 1.96 -15.16
CA TRP A 422 27.50 2.27 -15.92
C TRP A 422 26.94 3.62 -15.48
N GLN A 423 26.49 4.44 -16.43
CA GLN A 423 25.84 5.72 -16.15
C GLN A 423 24.60 5.88 -17.03
N GLY A 424 23.42 5.85 -16.41
CA GLY A 424 22.12 5.93 -17.07
C GLY A 424 21.10 4.99 -16.41
N GLU A 425 19.85 5.10 -16.85
CA GLU A 425 18.82 4.14 -16.44
C GLU A 425 19.06 2.80 -17.15
N LEU A 426 19.00 1.69 -16.41
CA LEU A 426 19.19 0.35 -16.93
C LEU A 426 17.91 -0.44 -16.73
N GLU A 427 17.32 -0.96 -17.80
CA GLU A 427 16.13 -1.80 -17.77
C GLU A 427 16.40 -3.11 -18.50
N VAL A 428 16.31 -4.22 -17.77
CA VAL A 428 16.64 -5.57 -18.24
C VAL A 428 15.39 -6.43 -18.12
N ARG A 429 14.92 -7.02 -19.21
CA ARG A 429 13.73 -7.90 -19.23
C ARG A 429 14.02 -9.30 -18.67
N GLY A 430 15.29 -9.68 -18.60
CA GLY A 430 15.74 -10.93 -17.96
C GLY A 430 16.38 -10.69 -16.60
N ASP A 431 17.36 -11.54 -16.28
CA ASP A 431 18.16 -11.43 -15.07
C ASP A 431 19.29 -10.42 -15.28
N LEU A 432 19.68 -9.72 -14.22
CA LEU A 432 20.76 -8.73 -14.24
C LEU A 432 21.83 -9.07 -13.19
N GLY A 433 23.06 -9.31 -13.65
CA GLY A 433 24.25 -9.40 -12.81
C GLY A 433 25.07 -8.11 -12.86
N ILE A 434 25.44 -7.58 -11.70
CA ILE A 434 26.40 -6.46 -11.56
C ILE A 434 27.66 -7.02 -10.90
N GLY A 435 28.76 -7.09 -11.66
CA GLY A 435 30.02 -7.68 -11.23
C GLY A 435 30.69 -6.94 -10.08
N ALA A 436 31.67 -7.60 -9.45
CA ALA A 436 32.32 -7.11 -8.23
C ALA A 436 33.03 -5.77 -8.45
N GLY A 437 32.90 -4.85 -7.50
CA GLY A 437 33.50 -3.51 -7.57
C GLY A 437 32.95 -2.61 -8.70
N SER A 438 31.91 -3.04 -9.41
CA SER A 438 31.28 -2.24 -10.47
C SER A 438 30.51 -1.05 -9.89
N ARG A 439 30.33 0.00 -10.70
CA ARG A 439 29.69 1.26 -10.31
C ARG A 439 28.52 1.56 -11.23
N CYS A 440 27.30 1.60 -10.72
CA CYS A 440 26.12 1.95 -11.49
C CYS A 440 25.55 3.28 -10.98
N LEU A 441 25.48 4.28 -11.86
CA LEU A 441 24.92 5.61 -11.58
C LEU A 441 23.61 5.76 -12.35
N GLY A 442 22.47 5.67 -11.66
CA GLY A 442 21.13 5.68 -12.27
C GLY A 442 20.26 4.53 -11.78
N ALA A 443 18.95 4.62 -12.07
CA ALA A 443 17.99 3.60 -11.68
C ALA A 443 18.23 2.29 -12.45
N VAL A 444 18.09 1.16 -11.76
CA VAL A 444 18.27 -0.19 -12.30
C VAL A 444 16.99 -0.97 -12.11
N ARG A 445 16.46 -1.52 -13.21
CA ARG A 445 15.27 -2.35 -13.26
C ARG A 445 15.60 -3.68 -13.92
N ALA A 446 15.25 -4.78 -13.28
CA ALA A 446 15.27 -6.12 -13.86
C ALA A 446 13.89 -6.77 -13.72
N ASP A 447 13.31 -7.34 -14.79
CA ASP A 447 12.06 -8.10 -14.64
C ASP A 447 12.33 -9.46 -13.95
N GLY A 448 13.57 -9.98 -14.05
CA GLY A 448 14.04 -11.22 -13.42
C GLY A 448 14.69 -11.05 -12.04
N ASP A 449 15.72 -11.85 -11.78
CA ASP A 449 16.59 -11.74 -10.61
C ASP A 449 17.64 -10.63 -10.81
N LEU A 450 18.01 -9.94 -9.72
CA LEU A 450 19.06 -8.92 -9.70
C LEU A 450 20.15 -9.35 -8.71
N GLN A 451 21.35 -9.60 -9.22
CA GLN A 451 22.51 -9.98 -8.43
C GLN A 451 23.55 -8.85 -8.45
N ILE A 452 23.94 -8.39 -7.27
CA ILE A 452 24.97 -7.36 -7.09
C ILE A 452 26.13 -8.00 -6.35
N ALA A 453 27.24 -8.18 -7.05
CA ALA A 453 28.43 -8.83 -6.52
C ALA A 453 29.22 -7.92 -5.55
N ALA A 454 30.20 -8.52 -4.87
CA ALA A 454 30.83 -7.92 -3.70
C ALA A 454 31.48 -6.56 -4.02
N GLY A 455 31.31 -5.60 -3.10
CA GLY A 455 31.89 -4.26 -3.19
C GLY A 455 31.33 -3.38 -4.32
N ALA A 456 30.27 -3.78 -5.01
CA ALA A 456 29.64 -2.95 -6.03
C ALA A 456 28.91 -1.75 -5.42
N LEU A 457 28.86 -0.64 -6.17
CA LEU A 457 28.23 0.62 -5.79
C LEU A 457 27.09 0.93 -6.76
N VAL A 458 25.86 1.06 -6.26
CA VAL A 458 24.73 1.54 -7.06
C VAL A 458 24.13 2.79 -6.46
N LEU A 459 24.20 3.90 -7.20
CA LEU A 459 23.60 5.19 -6.84
C LEU A 459 22.38 5.43 -7.72
N GLY A 460 21.27 4.82 -7.32
CA GLY A 460 19.97 4.89 -7.96
C GLY A 460 19.03 3.82 -7.42
N ASP A 461 17.74 3.93 -7.74
CA ASP A 461 16.73 2.97 -7.28
C ASP A 461 16.93 1.60 -7.93
N LEU A 462 16.74 0.54 -7.14
CA LEU A 462 16.77 -0.85 -7.60
C LEU A 462 15.35 -1.43 -7.61
N HIS A 463 14.95 -1.96 -8.74
CA HIS A 463 13.70 -2.71 -8.89
C HIS A 463 13.99 -4.06 -9.52
N CYS A 464 13.57 -5.15 -8.88
CA CYS A 464 13.54 -6.45 -9.54
C CYS A 464 12.17 -7.14 -9.43
N GLY A 465 11.78 -7.88 -10.48
CA GLY A 465 10.52 -8.63 -10.49
C GLY A 465 10.56 -9.87 -9.59
N ARG A 466 11.75 -10.43 -9.33
CA ARG A 466 11.94 -11.63 -8.50
C ARG A 466 12.83 -11.35 -7.28
N THR A 467 14.06 -11.86 -7.28
CA THR A 467 14.97 -11.81 -6.12
C THR A 467 16.04 -10.76 -6.31
N LEU A 468 16.34 -9.99 -5.26
CA LEU A 468 17.47 -9.06 -5.22
C LEU A 468 18.51 -9.59 -4.22
N GLN A 469 19.72 -9.83 -4.70
CA GLN A 469 20.83 -10.32 -3.88
C GLN A 469 21.96 -9.28 -3.88
N LEU A 470 22.33 -8.82 -2.69
CA LEU A 470 23.52 -7.99 -2.48
C LEU A 470 24.60 -8.85 -1.82
N ALA A 471 25.74 -9.00 -2.48
CA ALA A 471 26.91 -9.63 -1.90
C ALA A 471 27.64 -8.68 -0.93
N ALA A 472 28.60 -9.22 -0.18
CA ALA A 472 29.26 -8.52 0.91
C ALA A 472 29.89 -7.17 0.51
N GLY A 473 29.79 -6.18 1.40
CA GLY A 473 30.41 -4.86 1.22
C GLY A 473 29.79 -3.97 0.14
N SER A 474 28.65 -4.34 -0.44
CA SER A 474 27.96 -3.54 -1.45
C SER A 474 27.38 -2.25 -0.87
N ARG A 475 27.29 -1.18 -1.69
CA ARG A 475 26.79 0.13 -1.27
C ARG A 475 25.66 0.59 -2.18
N ILE A 476 24.48 0.84 -1.59
CA ILE A 476 23.29 1.23 -2.35
C ILE A 476 22.80 2.59 -1.86
N GLY A 477 22.68 3.56 -2.77
CA GLY A 477 22.20 4.91 -2.48
C GLY A 477 20.71 5.15 -2.75
N GLY A 478 20.04 4.27 -3.51
CA GLY A 478 18.62 4.41 -3.83
C GLY A 478 17.73 3.37 -3.13
N SER A 479 16.41 3.53 -3.30
CA SER A 479 15.42 2.62 -2.73
C SER A 479 15.44 1.27 -3.44
N MET A 480 15.06 0.21 -2.73
CA MET A 480 15.10 -1.16 -3.24
C MET A 480 13.73 -1.82 -3.16
N HIS A 481 13.33 -2.43 -4.27
CA HIS A 481 12.10 -3.20 -4.36
C HIS A 481 12.34 -4.53 -5.06
N ALA A 482 11.86 -5.62 -4.47
CA ALA A 482 11.88 -6.94 -5.09
C ALA A 482 10.51 -7.60 -5.00
N GLY A 483 10.07 -8.24 -6.09
CA GLY A 483 8.77 -8.92 -6.12
C GLY A 483 8.71 -10.20 -5.28
N SER A 484 9.86 -10.80 -4.92
CA SER A 484 9.93 -12.04 -4.12
C SER A 484 10.76 -11.89 -2.84
N ALA A 485 12.06 -11.61 -2.96
CA ALA A 485 12.93 -11.57 -1.79
C ALA A 485 14.10 -10.60 -1.96
N ILE A 486 14.56 -10.03 -0.83
CA ILE A 486 15.78 -9.23 -0.74
C ILE A 486 16.73 -9.94 0.23
N HIS A 487 17.94 -10.26 -0.25
CA HIS A 487 19.02 -10.82 0.55
C HIS A 487 20.18 -9.82 0.60
N ILE A 488 20.53 -9.38 1.80
CA ILE A 488 21.58 -8.37 2.01
C ILE A 488 22.77 -9.01 2.71
N GLY A 489 23.86 -9.19 1.98
CA GLY A 489 25.13 -9.74 2.45
C GLY A 489 25.82 -8.87 3.51
N PRO A 490 26.79 -9.44 4.25
CA PRO A 490 27.41 -8.76 5.39
C PRO A 490 28.19 -7.51 4.97
N GLY A 491 28.24 -6.50 5.85
CA GLY A 491 29.00 -5.28 5.62
C GLY A 491 28.43 -4.34 4.53
N CYS A 492 27.22 -4.57 4.03
CA CYS A 492 26.59 -3.65 3.09
C CYS A 492 26.21 -2.32 3.78
N THR A 493 26.26 -1.21 3.05
CA THR A 493 25.80 0.11 3.51
C THR A 493 24.68 0.61 2.59
N LEU A 494 23.51 0.89 3.17
CA LEU A 494 22.29 1.21 2.44
C LEU A 494 21.78 2.58 2.89
N GLY A 495 21.80 3.53 1.97
CA GLY A 495 21.48 4.94 2.23
C GLY A 495 22.53 5.65 3.08
N THR A 496 22.20 6.88 3.46
CA THR A 496 22.97 7.70 4.42
C THR A 496 22.00 8.40 5.37
N PRO A 497 22.47 8.95 6.51
CA PRO A 497 21.60 9.71 7.41
C PRO A 497 20.82 10.83 6.72
N ASP A 498 21.43 11.49 5.73
CA ASP A 498 20.81 12.60 4.98
C ASP A 498 19.97 12.14 3.78
N GLN A 499 20.12 10.89 3.36
CA GLN A 499 19.38 10.29 2.24
C GLN A 499 18.98 8.86 2.63
N PRO A 500 17.89 8.71 3.40
CA PRO A 500 17.42 7.40 3.81
C PRO A 500 16.86 6.62 2.62
N VAL A 501 17.07 5.31 2.62
CA VAL A 501 16.56 4.40 1.58
C VAL A 501 15.39 3.58 2.10
N ARG A 502 14.44 3.25 1.22
CA ARG A 502 13.33 2.34 1.53
C ARG A 502 13.59 0.97 0.90
N ILE A 503 13.44 -0.10 1.69
CA ILE A 503 13.56 -1.49 1.26
C ILE A 503 12.20 -2.17 1.37
N SER A 504 11.72 -2.79 0.30
CA SER A 504 10.43 -3.48 0.30
C SER A 504 10.50 -4.81 -0.48
N ALA A 505 10.20 -5.91 0.20
CA ALA A 505 9.97 -7.22 -0.44
C ALA A 505 9.12 -8.14 0.45
N PRO A 506 8.53 -9.22 -0.08
CA PRO A 506 7.87 -10.23 0.75
C PRO A 506 8.79 -10.84 1.80
N VAL A 507 9.99 -11.27 1.38
CA VAL A 507 11.00 -11.82 2.29
C VAL A 507 12.22 -10.93 2.32
N VAL A 508 12.66 -10.51 3.51
CA VAL A 508 13.89 -9.74 3.68
C VAL A 508 14.83 -10.49 4.63
N SER A 509 16.03 -10.84 4.15
CA SER A 509 17.10 -11.42 4.97
C SER A 509 18.29 -10.46 5.03
N ILE A 510 18.65 -10.02 6.23
CA ILE A 510 19.73 -9.05 6.46
C ILE A 510 20.87 -9.74 7.20
N ALA A 511 22.06 -9.80 6.61
CA ALA A 511 23.23 -10.34 7.27
C ALA A 511 23.76 -9.42 8.38
N GLN A 512 24.54 -9.98 9.31
CA GLN A 512 25.20 -9.20 10.34
C GLN A 512 26.19 -8.18 9.73
N GLY A 513 26.28 -6.99 10.35
CA GLY A 513 27.18 -5.93 9.93
C GLY A 513 26.65 -5.04 8.79
N VAL A 514 25.40 -5.21 8.37
CA VAL A 514 24.73 -4.27 7.46
C VAL A 514 24.40 -2.97 8.19
N VAL A 515 24.75 -1.84 7.58
CA VAL A 515 24.35 -0.51 8.02
C VAL A 515 23.23 0.00 7.11
N LEU A 516 22.08 0.31 7.69
CA LEU A 516 20.92 0.79 6.98
C LEU A 516 20.45 2.12 7.56
N HIS A 517 20.36 3.12 6.70
CA HIS A 517 19.75 4.40 7.00
C HIS A 517 18.43 4.48 6.23
N GLY A 518 17.30 4.31 6.92
CA GLY A 518 15.97 4.35 6.31
C GLY A 518 15.04 3.26 6.81
N GLU A 519 14.15 2.79 5.94
CA GLU A 519 13.01 1.94 6.31
C GLU A 519 13.11 0.55 5.65
N VAL A 520 12.76 -0.50 6.41
CA VAL A 520 12.66 -1.89 5.90
C VAL A 520 11.25 -2.42 6.08
N ILE A 521 10.66 -2.86 4.98
CA ILE A 521 9.33 -3.45 4.91
C ILE A 521 9.46 -4.87 4.39
N ALA A 522 9.16 -5.86 5.24
CA ALA A 522 9.03 -7.26 4.86
C ALA A 522 7.55 -7.66 4.98
N THR A 523 6.86 -7.92 3.87
CA THR A 523 5.40 -8.18 3.93
C THR A 523 5.06 -9.56 4.48
N ASP A 524 5.95 -10.54 4.30
CA ASP A 524 5.72 -11.93 4.72
C ASP A 524 6.66 -12.30 5.86
N SER A 525 7.98 -12.09 5.70
CA SER A 525 8.95 -12.39 6.76
C SER A 525 10.25 -11.58 6.66
N GLY A 526 10.68 -11.03 7.79
CA GLY A 526 11.97 -10.36 7.94
C GLY A 526 12.86 -11.11 8.94
N ARG A 527 14.11 -11.40 8.58
CA ARG A 527 15.07 -12.06 9.50
C ARG A 527 16.47 -11.47 9.39
N THR A 528 17.16 -11.41 10.51
CA THR A 528 18.61 -11.18 10.56
C THR A 528 19.35 -12.51 10.59
N VAL A 529 20.36 -12.69 9.74
CA VAL A 529 21.14 -13.95 9.62
C VAL A 529 22.61 -13.69 9.92
N GLY A 530 23.29 -14.59 10.64
CA GLY A 530 24.68 -14.40 11.07
C GLY A 530 25.66 -14.26 9.89
N THR A 531 25.50 -15.14 8.88
CA THR A 531 26.24 -15.09 7.61
C THR A 531 25.31 -15.59 6.52
N LEU A 532 25.02 -14.78 5.49
CA LEU A 532 24.52 -15.32 4.22
C LEU A 532 25.72 -16.02 3.60
N ALA A 533 25.71 -17.36 3.56
CA ALA A 533 26.65 -18.09 2.73
C ALA A 533 26.50 -17.60 1.27
N ASP A 534 27.61 -17.48 0.56
CA ASP A 534 27.67 -17.20 -0.88
C ASP A 534 26.63 -18.01 -1.67
N PRO A 535 26.18 -17.52 -2.84
CA PRO A 535 25.03 -18.08 -3.56
C PRO A 535 25.15 -19.59 -3.69
N LEU A 536 24.07 -20.29 -3.31
CA LEU A 536 23.93 -21.73 -3.53
C LEU A 536 24.29 -22.02 -5.01
N PRO A 537 25.18 -22.98 -5.29
CA PRO A 537 25.37 -23.45 -6.65
C PRO A 537 24.01 -23.93 -7.20
N PRO A 538 23.76 -23.79 -8.52
CA PRO A 538 22.52 -24.26 -9.11
C PRO A 538 22.30 -25.73 -8.72
N GLU A 539 21.08 -26.07 -8.26
CA GLU A 539 20.70 -27.44 -7.92
C GLU A 539 21.16 -28.40 -9.03
N PRO A 540 21.80 -29.53 -8.71
CA PRO A 540 22.09 -30.54 -9.70
C PRO A 540 20.76 -31.03 -10.27
N GLN A 541 20.58 -30.88 -11.59
CA GLN A 541 19.48 -31.48 -12.31
C GLN A 541 19.40 -32.95 -11.92
N ALA A 542 18.26 -33.36 -11.35
CA ALA A 542 17.99 -34.74 -10.99
C ALA A 542 18.26 -35.61 -12.23
N GLN A 543 19.33 -36.41 -12.17
CA GLN A 543 19.50 -37.53 -13.07
C GLN A 543 18.31 -38.46 -12.84
N GLU A 544 17.46 -38.54 -13.86
CA GLU A 544 16.51 -39.63 -14.02
C GLU A 544 17.28 -40.95 -13.95
N SER A 545 17.19 -41.63 -12.81
CA SER A 545 17.56 -43.02 -12.70
C SER A 545 16.56 -43.84 -13.52
N LEU A 546 16.96 -44.16 -14.76
CA LEU A 546 16.47 -45.30 -15.51
C LEU A 546 16.64 -46.54 -14.63
N TRP A 547 15.54 -47.00 -14.04
CA TRP A 547 15.36 -48.41 -13.70
C TRP A 547 14.63 -49.06 -14.86
N ALA A 548 15.39 -49.63 -15.77
CA ALA A 548 14.93 -50.69 -16.65
C ALA A 548 16.02 -51.76 -16.70
N ASP A 549 15.56 -53.01 -16.65
CA ASP A 549 16.32 -54.24 -16.78
C ASP A 549 17.13 -54.69 -15.56
N THR A 550 16.60 -55.65 -14.80
CA THR A 550 17.03 -57.06 -14.90
C THR A 550 16.09 -57.93 -14.05
N ALA A 551 15.13 -58.57 -14.71
CA ALA A 551 14.54 -59.82 -14.26
C ALA A 551 15.23 -60.92 -15.07
N LEU A 552 15.98 -61.80 -14.39
CA LEU A 552 16.68 -63.04 -14.79
C LEU A 552 17.77 -63.20 -13.69
N MET A 553 18.08 -64.32 -13.06
CA MET A 553 17.67 -65.71 -13.02
C MET A 553 18.57 -66.35 -11.93
N GLU A 554 18.28 -67.58 -11.50
CA GLU A 554 19.16 -68.50 -10.73
C GLU A 554 19.19 -68.29 -9.20
N SER A 555 18.71 -69.20 -8.34
CA SER A 555 18.86 -70.66 -8.17
C SER A 555 20.25 -71.11 -7.72
N GLU A 556 20.28 -71.92 -6.66
CA GLU A 556 21.40 -72.69 -6.09
C GLU A 556 22.42 -71.77 -5.37
N ASP A 557 22.69 -71.85 -4.06
CA ASP A 557 22.83 -72.97 -3.11
C ASP A 557 22.69 -72.47 -1.65
#